data_AF-A0A2G5SN67-F1
#
_entry.id   AF-A0A2G5SN67-F1
#
_cell.length_a   1.000
_cell.length_b   1.000
_cell.length_c   1.000
_cell.angle_alpha   90.00
_cell.angle_beta   90.00
_cell.angle_gamma   90.00
#
_symmetry.space_group_name_H-M   'P 1'
#
loop_
_entity.id
_entity.type
_entity.pdbx_description
1 polymer ?
#
loop_
_entity_poly.entity_id
_entity_poly.type
_entity_poly.pdbx_seq_one_letter_code
_entity_poly.pdbx_strand_id
1 'polypeptide(L)'
;MGKFFVFFLFWTSCLIQVETVTKFRIGGQLICDYNKDFRYSIYLYDRDLIIGRTRNEHVRGSVNFSMLGRDINRGESNYYHPYMKISHSCNLNNRGQRCKYPMGVFYSSQSEVISMNYVINITNAGISGGVLGAPPLYESSANQLTFPS
;
A
#
# COMPACT_ATOMS: atom_id res chain seq x y z
N MET A 1 51.68 -24.11 -19.15
CA MET A 1 50.25 -23.87 -19.43
C MET A 1 49.43 -24.31 -18.23
N GLY A 2 48.48 -23.49 -17.78
CA GLY A 2 47.29 -23.97 -17.05
C GLY A 2 47.33 -24.00 -15.52
N LYS A 3 47.57 -22.89 -14.81
CA LYS A 3 47.29 -22.81 -13.34
C LYS A 3 46.81 -21.45 -12.79
N PHE A 4 46.28 -20.54 -13.61
CA PHE A 4 45.80 -19.23 -13.12
C PHE A 4 44.40 -18.82 -13.59
N PHE A 5 43.62 -19.73 -14.19
CA PHE A 5 42.39 -19.38 -14.92
C PHE A 5 41.06 -19.71 -14.21
N VAL A 6 41.08 -19.99 -12.90
CA VAL A 6 39.85 -20.43 -12.18
C VAL A 6 39.29 -19.37 -11.22
N PHE A 7 40.09 -18.37 -10.80
CA PHE A 7 39.63 -17.35 -9.86
C PHE A 7 38.74 -16.26 -10.48
N PHE A 8 38.76 -16.07 -11.80
CA PHE A 8 37.97 -15.03 -12.47
C PHE A 8 36.48 -15.39 -12.67
N LEU A 9 36.11 -16.67 -12.61
CA LEU A 9 34.70 -17.11 -12.80
C LEU A 9 33.85 -17.00 -11.53
N PHE A 10 34.46 -16.77 -10.36
CA PHE A 10 33.73 -16.62 -9.09
C PHE A 10 33.33 -15.16 -8.80
N TRP A 11 33.94 -14.18 -9.48
CA TRP A 11 33.62 -12.76 -9.30
C TRP A 11 32.42 -12.28 -10.12
N THR A 12 32.06 -12.97 -11.21
CA THR A 12 30.93 -12.59 -12.06
C THR A 12 29.59 -13.16 -11.61
N SER A 13 29.58 -14.13 -10.69
CA SER A 13 28.37 -14.79 -10.19
C SER A 13 27.70 -14.08 -9.00
N CYS A 14 28.31 -13.02 -8.47
CA CYS A 14 27.78 -12.26 -7.33
C CYS A 14 27.14 -10.91 -7.71
N LEU A 15 26.78 -10.73 -8.99
CA LEU A 15 25.80 -9.71 -9.36
C LEU A 15 24.39 -10.25 -9.06
N ILE A 16 24.12 -10.52 -7.78
CA ILE A 16 22.75 -10.65 -7.29
C ILE A 16 22.18 -9.24 -7.42
N GLN A 17 21.54 -8.98 -8.55
CA GLN A 17 20.82 -7.76 -8.79
C GLN A 17 19.66 -7.74 -7.79
N VAL A 18 19.89 -7.14 -6.62
CA VAL A 18 18.85 -6.94 -5.61
C VAL A 18 17.89 -5.94 -6.23
N GLU A 19 16.79 -6.46 -6.79
CA GLU A 19 15.71 -5.63 -7.26
C GLU A 19 15.25 -4.74 -6.10
N THR A 20 15.47 -3.43 -6.22
CA THR A 20 15.07 -2.46 -5.21
C THR A 20 13.56 -2.29 -5.30
N VAL A 21 12.82 -2.99 -4.45
CA VAL A 21 11.37 -2.99 -4.47
C VAL A 21 10.82 -2.06 -3.39
N THR A 22 10.02 -1.08 -3.79
CA THR A 22 9.31 -0.18 -2.86
C THR A 22 8.25 -0.95 -2.09
N LYS A 23 8.19 -0.76 -0.77
CA LYS A 23 7.24 -1.45 0.11
C LYS A 23 6.33 -0.45 0.78
N PHE A 24 5.03 -0.69 0.72
CA PHE A 24 4.02 0.07 1.44
C PHE A 24 3.60 -0.70 2.69
N ARG A 25 3.59 -0.06 3.85
CA ARG A 25 3.03 -0.57 5.11
C ARG A 25 1.85 0.30 5.47
N ILE A 26 0.65 -0.18 5.18
CA ILE A 26 -0.57 0.61 5.31
C ILE A 26 -1.39 0.03 6.45
N GLY A 27 -1.58 0.83 7.50
CA GLY A 27 -2.44 0.52 8.62
C GLY A 27 -3.64 1.46 8.67
N GLY A 28 -4.58 1.15 9.55
CA GLY A 28 -5.67 2.06 9.81
C GLY A 28 -6.80 1.48 10.63
N GLN A 29 -7.83 2.29 10.75
CA GLN A 29 -9.12 1.93 11.29
C GLN A 29 -10.22 2.27 10.27
N LEU A 30 -11.10 1.32 9.98
CA LEU A 30 -12.36 1.58 9.30
C LEU A 30 -13.46 1.79 10.33
N ILE A 31 -14.30 2.79 10.12
CA ILE A 31 -15.42 3.15 10.99
C ILE A 31 -16.75 3.08 10.22
N CYS A 32 -17.73 2.44 10.83
CA CYS A 32 -19.12 2.37 10.42
C CYS A 32 -19.99 3.01 11.51
N ASP A 33 -20.44 4.25 11.31
CA ASP A 33 -21.18 5.05 12.31
C ASP A 33 -22.52 4.43 12.68
N TYR A 34 -23.07 3.58 11.82
CA TYR A 34 -24.27 2.80 12.14
C TYR A 34 -24.06 1.77 13.27
N ASN A 35 -22.81 1.54 13.71
CA ASN A 35 -22.45 0.61 14.77
C ASN A 35 -23.10 -0.78 14.62
N LYS A 36 -23.15 -1.25 13.38
CA LYS A 36 -23.78 -2.51 12.98
C LYS A 36 -22.74 -3.46 12.39
N ASP A 37 -23.18 -4.69 12.16
CA ASP A 37 -22.34 -5.67 11.51
C ASP A 37 -22.19 -5.34 10.01
N PHE A 38 -20.97 -5.40 9.51
CA PHE A 38 -20.67 -5.20 8.10
C PHE A 38 -19.53 -6.11 7.66
N ARG A 39 -19.47 -6.35 6.36
CA ARG A 39 -18.36 -7.03 5.70
C ARG A 39 -17.51 -6.00 5.01
N TYR A 40 -16.20 -6.23 4.96
CA TYR A 40 -15.30 -5.36 4.21
C TYR A 40 -14.13 -6.13 3.60
N SER A 41 -13.56 -5.58 2.54
CA SER A 41 -12.27 -5.98 1.97
C SER A 41 -11.55 -4.75 1.42
N ILE A 42 -10.22 -4.70 1.59
CA ILE A 42 -9.38 -3.60 1.14
C ILE A 42 -8.36 -4.14 0.15
N TYR A 43 -8.25 -3.47 -0.98
CA TYR A 43 -7.21 -3.72 -1.97
C TYR A 43 -6.40 -2.44 -2.14
N LEU A 44 -5.08 -2.57 -2.16
CA LEU A 44 -4.17 -1.50 -2.47
C LEU A 44 -3.80 -1.60 -3.95
N TYR A 45 -4.04 -0.53 -4.69
CA TYR A 45 -3.74 -0.42 -6.10
C TYR A 45 -2.67 0.64 -6.32
N ASP A 46 -1.80 0.44 -7.31
CA ASP A 46 -1.12 1.54 -8.02
C ASP A 46 -1.59 1.51 -9.48
N ARG A 47 -2.16 2.63 -9.95
CA ARG A 47 -2.87 2.75 -11.23
C ARG A 47 -3.97 1.69 -11.38
N ASP A 48 -3.65 0.53 -11.94
CA ASP A 48 -4.56 -0.60 -12.17
C ASP A 48 -4.04 -1.94 -11.62
N LEU A 49 -2.86 -1.94 -11.01
CA LEU A 49 -2.23 -3.13 -10.46
C LEU A 49 -2.52 -3.28 -8.99
N ILE A 50 -2.94 -4.47 -8.58
CA ILE A 50 -3.08 -4.81 -7.16
C ILE A 50 -1.68 -5.03 -6.59
N ILE A 51 -1.26 -4.13 -5.71
CA ILE A 51 0.03 -4.22 -5.02
C ILE A 51 -0.09 -4.73 -3.59
N GLY A 52 -1.30 -4.78 -3.02
CA GLY A 52 -1.58 -5.33 -1.68
C GLY A 52 -3.06 -5.62 -1.43
N ARG A 53 -3.38 -6.41 -0.40
CA ARG A 53 -4.77 -6.73 -0.02
C ARG A 53 -4.92 -7.13 1.45
N THR A 54 -6.09 -6.90 2.02
CA THR A 54 -6.55 -7.50 3.28
C THR A 54 -7.47 -8.69 3.02
N ARG A 55 -7.78 -9.46 4.06
CA ARG A 55 -8.81 -10.52 3.99
C ARG A 55 -10.20 -9.90 4.06
N ASN A 56 -11.17 -10.64 3.52
CA ASN A 56 -12.58 -10.30 3.69
C ASN A 56 -13.00 -10.66 5.11
N GLU A 57 -13.44 -9.68 5.88
CA GLU A 57 -13.73 -9.84 7.29
C GLU A 57 -15.14 -9.36 7.61
N HIS A 58 -15.70 -9.92 8.68
CA HIS A 58 -16.98 -9.54 9.23
C HIS A 58 -16.78 -8.95 10.62
N VAL A 59 -17.23 -7.72 10.80
CA VAL A 59 -16.93 -6.90 11.98
C VAL A 59 -18.11 -6.02 12.34
N ARG A 60 -18.08 -5.44 13.55
CA ARG A 60 -19.11 -4.56 14.06
C ARG A 60 -18.53 -3.19 14.42
N GLY A 61 -19.16 -2.12 13.93
CA GLY A 61 -18.80 -0.75 14.28
C GLY A 61 -17.46 -0.30 13.69
N SER A 62 -16.34 -0.73 14.26
CA SER A 62 -15.01 -0.35 13.80
C SER A 62 -14.05 -1.53 13.74
N VAL A 63 -13.07 -1.46 12.84
CA VAL A 63 -12.04 -2.50 12.68
C VAL A 63 -10.69 -1.89 12.36
N ASN A 64 -9.64 -2.41 12.97
CA ASN A 64 -8.28 -2.07 12.60
C ASN A 64 -7.83 -2.96 11.43
N PHE A 65 -7.17 -2.37 10.44
CA PHE A 65 -6.61 -3.09 9.32
C PHE A 65 -5.12 -2.82 9.21
N SER A 66 -4.41 -3.78 8.62
CA SER A 66 -3.02 -3.63 8.23
C SER A 66 -2.79 -4.43 6.94
N MET A 67 -2.04 -3.84 6.03
CA MET A 67 -1.70 -4.45 4.75
C MET A 67 -0.30 -4.07 4.31
N LEU A 68 0.34 -5.01 3.63
CA LEU A 68 1.61 -4.80 2.98
C LEU A 68 1.37 -4.69 1.48
N GLY A 69 1.86 -3.61 0.91
CA GLY A 69 1.94 -3.37 -0.53
C GLY A 69 3.35 -3.59 -1.03
N ARG A 70 3.48 -4.16 -2.22
CA ARG A 70 4.75 -4.28 -2.91
C ARG A 70 4.57 -3.86 -4.35
N ASP A 71 5.30 -2.83 -4.77
CA ASP A 71 5.33 -2.43 -6.17
C ASP A 71 6.70 -2.73 -6.79
N ILE A 72 6.69 -3.64 -7.76
CA ILE A 72 7.85 -4.07 -8.53
C ILE A 72 8.03 -3.24 -9.81
N ASN A 73 7.02 -2.47 -10.20
CA ASN A 73 7.04 -1.71 -11.44
C ASN A 73 7.64 -0.33 -11.20
N ARG A 74 8.91 -0.19 -11.58
CA ARG A 74 9.44 1.11 -11.98
C ARG A 74 8.76 1.49 -13.31
N GLY A 75 7.58 2.08 -13.25
CA GLY A 75 7.06 2.78 -14.43
C GLY A 75 8.04 3.88 -14.88
N GLU A 76 7.88 4.41 -16.09
CA GLU A 76 8.69 5.54 -16.62
C GLU A 76 8.69 6.79 -15.72
N SER A 77 7.79 6.84 -14.74
CA SER A 77 7.65 7.87 -13.75
C SER A 77 8.08 7.30 -12.40
N ASN A 78 9.09 7.91 -11.76
CA ASN A 78 9.54 7.58 -10.40
C ASN A 78 8.48 7.96 -9.34
N TYR A 79 7.19 7.91 -9.67
CA TYR A 79 6.09 8.29 -8.81
C TYR A 79 5.05 7.19 -8.74
N TYR A 80 4.69 6.82 -7.54
CA TYR A 80 3.57 5.94 -7.22
C TYR A 80 2.33 6.78 -6.91
N HIS A 81 1.18 6.35 -7.41
CA HIS A 81 -0.12 6.96 -7.13
C HIS A 81 -1.05 5.93 -6.47
N PRO A 82 -0.67 5.42 -5.28
CA PRO A 82 -1.44 4.36 -4.67
C PRO A 82 -2.79 4.87 -4.20
N TYR A 83 -3.78 3.99 -4.29
CA TYR A 83 -5.10 4.20 -3.70
C TYR A 83 -5.64 2.89 -3.12
N MET A 84 -6.41 3.02 -2.05
CA MET A 84 -7.18 1.91 -1.51
C MET A 84 -8.52 1.82 -2.24
N LYS A 85 -8.88 0.61 -2.66
CA LYS A 85 -10.23 0.25 -3.08
C LYS A 85 -10.87 -0.55 -1.96
N ILE A 86 -11.84 0.06 -1.30
CA ILE A 86 -12.53 -0.53 -0.15
C ILE A 86 -13.89 -1.01 -0.63
N SER A 87 -14.15 -2.30 -0.50
CA SER A 87 -15.49 -2.87 -0.68
C SER A 87 -16.10 -3.11 0.70
N HIS A 88 -17.33 -2.68 0.95
CA HIS A 88 -17.96 -2.82 2.26
C HIS A 88 -19.49 -2.92 2.20
N SER A 89 -20.12 -3.33 3.29
CA SER A 89 -21.59 -3.34 3.46
C SER A 89 -22.10 -2.37 4.54
N CYS A 90 -21.28 -1.40 4.96
CA CYS A 90 -21.69 -0.35 5.89
C CYS A 90 -22.62 0.69 5.21
N ASN A 91 -23.88 0.32 5.03
CA ASN A 91 -25.01 1.20 4.72
C ASN A 91 -26.28 0.61 5.32
N LEU A 92 -27.37 1.40 5.36
CA LEU A 92 -28.65 1.01 5.97
C LEU A 92 -29.16 -0.36 5.53
N ASN A 93 -28.94 -0.74 4.28
CA ASN A 93 -29.51 -1.95 3.68
C ASN A 93 -28.51 -3.12 3.55
N ASN A 94 -27.33 -3.03 4.17
CA ASN A 94 -26.25 -4.02 4.05
C ASN A 94 -25.82 -4.32 2.60
N ARG A 95 -26.08 -3.41 1.66
CA ARG A 95 -25.74 -3.61 0.24
C ARG A 95 -24.23 -3.50 0.03
N GLY A 96 -23.65 -4.31 -0.84
CA GLY A 96 -22.23 -4.14 -1.20
C GLY A 96 -21.99 -2.81 -1.91
N GLN A 97 -21.07 -2.02 -1.38
CA GLN A 97 -20.59 -0.76 -1.95
C GLN A 97 -19.09 -0.82 -2.18
N ARG A 98 -18.59 0.04 -3.08
CA ARG A 98 -17.16 0.20 -3.32
C ARG A 98 -16.80 1.67 -3.38
N CYS A 99 -15.72 2.04 -2.72
CA CYS A 99 -15.16 3.38 -2.77
C CYS A 99 -13.65 3.32 -3.04
N LYS A 100 -13.12 4.41 -3.60
CA LYS A 100 -11.69 4.61 -3.78
C LYS A 100 -11.21 5.67 -2.77
N TYR A 101 -10.08 5.44 -2.15
CA TYR A 101 -9.43 6.36 -1.23
C TYR A 101 -8.00 6.64 -1.71
N PRO A 102 -7.73 7.80 -2.34
CA PRO A 102 -6.40 8.15 -2.82
C PRO A 102 -5.47 8.35 -1.62
N MET A 103 -4.25 7.85 -1.71
CA MET A 103 -3.31 7.86 -0.60
C MET A 103 -2.24 8.94 -0.72
N GLY A 104 -2.09 9.51 -1.90
CA GLY A 104 -1.12 10.56 -2.21
C GLY A 104 -0.25 10.17 -3.40
N VAL A 105 0.75 11.00 -3.64
CA VAL A 105 1.79 10.75 -4.65
C VAL A 105 3.10 10.53 -3.89
N PHE A 106 3.77 9.42 -4.16
CA PHE A 106 5.01 9.05 -3.49
C PHE A 106 6.15 8.95 -4.49
N TYR A 107 7.30 9.52 -4.14
CA TYR A 107 8.50 9.37 -4.96
C TYR A 107 9.15 8.01 -4.73
N SER A 108 9.61 7.38 -5.80
CA SER A 108 10.39 6.16 -5.78
C SER A 108 11.83 6.50 -5.42
N SER A 109 12.16 6.43 -4.12
CA SER A 109 13.54 6.29 -3.69
C SER A 109 13.84 4.81 -3.47
N GLN A 110 15.01 4.35 -3.91
CA GLN A 110 15.34 2.92 -3.90
C GLN A 110 15.30 2.37 -2.48
N SER A 111 14.52 1.30 -2.27
CA SER A 111 14.41 0.55 -1.00
C SER A 111 13.68 1.26 0.15
N GLU A 112 12.86 2.27 -0.13
CA GLU A 112 12.06 2.94 0.91
C GLU A 112 10.86 2.08 1.35
N VAL A 113 10.63 2.08 2.65
CA VAL A 113 9.40 1.53 3.25
C VAL A 113 8.51 2.70 3.63
N ILE A 114 7.47 2.93 2.85
CA ILE A 114 6.49 3.99 3.10
C ILE A 114 5.44 3.43 4.07
N SER A 115 5.39 3.99 5.28
CA SER A 115 4.46 3.57 6.33
C SER A 115 3.40 4.63 6.56
N MET A 116 2.12 4.26 6.52
CA MET A 116 1.01 5.20 6.67
C MET A 116 -0.12 4.58 7.48
N ASN A 117 -0.83 5.40 8.24
CA ASN A 117 -1.95 5.00 9.09
C ASN A 117 -3.16 5.89 8.83
N TYR A 118 -4.34 5.31 8.63
CA TYR A 118 -5.54 6.05 8.22
C TYR A 118 -6.73 5.76 9.12
N VAL A 119 -7.56 6.77 9.39
CA VAL A 119 -8.89 6.58 9.99
C VAL A 119 -9.92 6.92 8.91
N ILE A 120 -10.70 5.92 8.48
CA ILE A 120 -11.59 6.04 7.32
C ILE A 120 -13.00 5.70 7.73
N ASN A 121 -13.89 6.69 7.64
CA ASN A 121 -15.32 6.48 7.78
C ASN A 121 -15.90 5.97 6.44
N ILE A 122 -16.47 4.78 6.47
CA ILE A 122 -17.05 4.11 5.29
C ILE A 122 -18.58 4.11 5.30
N THR A 123 -19.21 4.84 6.23
CA THR A 123 -20.67 4.93 6.35
C THR A 123 -21.26 5.50 5.06
N ASN A 124 -22.07 4.70 4.36
CA ASN A 124 -22.67 5.07 3.07
C ASN A 124 -21.67 5.47 1.98
N ALA A 125 -20.38 5.18 2.16
CA ALA A 125 -19.38 5.42 1.14
C ALA A 125 -19.68 4.60 -0.13
N GLY A 126 -19.39 5.15 -1.31
CA GLY A 126 -19.51 4.43 -2.58
C GLY A 126 -20.91 4.35 -3.20
N ILE A 127 -21.95 4.93 -2.57
CA ILE A 127 -23.34 4.91 -3.11
C ILE A 127 -23.44 5.49 -4.53
N SER A 128 -22.58 6.45 -4.89
CA SER A 128 -22.49 7.06 -6.23
C SER A 128 -21.19 6.75 -6.97
N GLY A 129 -20.40 5.76 -6.52
CA GLY A 129 -19.04 5.51 -7.04
C GLY A 129 -18.01 6.58 -6.65
N GLY A 130 -18.36 7.44 -5.67
CA GLY A 130 -17.53 8.55 -5.22
C GLY A 130 -16.19 8.16 -4.59
N VAL A 131 -15.24 9.08 -4.69
CA VAL A 131 -13.93 9.03 -4.05
C VAL A 131 -14.06 9.51 -2.60
N LEU A 132 -13.52 8.76 -1.65
CA LEU A 132 -13.46 9.14 -0.24
C LEU A 132 -12.24 10.01 0.00
N GLY A 133 -12.46 11.30 0.32
CA GLY A 133 -11.50 12.21 0.97
C GLY A 133 -10.15 12.44 0.26
N ALA A 134 -9.41 13.42 0.77
CA ALA A 134 -7.99 13.61 0.47
C ALA A 134 -7.15 12.89 1.54
N PRO A 135 -5.99 12.31 1.18
CA PRO A 135 -5.10 11.69 2.14
C PRO A 135 -4.55 12.72 3.15
N PRO A 136 -4.24 12.31 4.40
CA PRO A 136 -3.45 13.14 5.32
C PRO A 136 -2.09 13.48 4.71
N LEU A 137 -1.57 14.67 5.02
CA LEU A 137 -0.25 15.11 4.58
C LEU A 137 0.82 14.12 5.05
N TYR A 138 1.65 13.66 4.13
CA TYR A 138 2.76 12.73 4.37
C TYR A 138 3.83 13.41 5.23
N GLU A 139 4.08 12.91 6.44
CA GLU A 139 5.31 13.18 7.18
C GLU A 139 6.28 12.02 6.91
N SER A 140 7.26 12.23 6.01
CA SER A 140 8.39 11.33 5.92
C SER A 140 9.24 11.46 7.18
N SER A 141 9.19 10.46 8.06
CA SER A 141 10.35 10.18 8.91
C SER A 141 11.41 9.52 8.04
N ALA A 142 12.07 10.31 7.19
CA ALA A 142 13.32 9.90 6.57
C ALA A 142 14.28 9.62 7.73
N ASN A 143 14.75 8.37 7.85
CA ASN A 143 15.96 8.10 8.60
C ASN A 143 17.02 9.07 8.06
N GLN A 144 17.37 10.07 8.86
CA GLN A 144 18.51 10.93 8.60
C GLN A 144 19.74 10.03 8.59
N LEU A 145 20.11 9.56 7.39
CA LEU A 145 21.45 9.05 7.15
C LEU A 145 22.39 10.25 7.22
N THR A 146 22.83 10.56 8.45
CA THR A 146 24.04 11.34 8.66
C THR A 146 25.19 10.60 8.00
N PHE A 147 25.70 11.14 6.90
CA PHE A 147 26.99 10.75 6.39
C PHE A 147 28.05 11.21 7.39
N PRO A 148 28.94 10.34 7.90
CA PRO A 148 30.14 10.82 8.57
C PRO A 148 30.99 11.57 7.54
N SER A 149 31.56 12.70 8.00
CA SER A 149 32.54 13.50 7.25
C SER A 149 33.86 12.77 7.10
#